data_AF-A0A174WM04-F1
#
_entry.id   AF-A0A174WM04-F1
#
_cell.length_a   1.000
_cell.length_b   1.000
_cell.length_c   1.000
_cell.angle_alpha   90.00
_cell.angle_beta   90.00
_cell.angle_gamma   90.00
#
_symmetry.space_group_name_H-M   'P 1'
#
loop_
_entity.id
_entity.type
_entity.pdbx_description
1 polymer ?
#
loop_
_entity_poly.entity_id
_entity_poly.type
_entity_poly.pdbx_seq_one_letter_code
_entity_poly.pdbx_strand_id
1 'polypeptide(L)'
;MKKLLLLLVLTFSITCFAQEEKWSYPILPGTEAWIAFDTYQEKVNACQIPEDVLKTTSTSDLLDLCLAYPLLLDIYAFNEMSDGFNAYYSNFNGIREFMTRTDAVEALRERYQEELGQQESLLNNAVVTLIEKGDYVFRVSAIEMFLGCPQLQSNLSSSTQKEIVKNLLTGYEKKHESLSVFTGLGFHANVYARANIVNKLDPTLLLKAKNKNITRLLKGVNDDAGSVEELDQISYSLIKE
;
A
#
# COMPACT_ATOMS: atom_id res chain seq x y z
N MET A 1 64.69 14.37 23.23
CA MET A 1 64.71 14.87 21.83
C MET A 1 65.23 13.73 20.97
N LYS A 2 64.61 13.17 19.93
CA LYS A 2 63.37 13.38 19.18
C LYS A 2 63.05 12.00 18.54
N LYS A 3 61.78 11.55 18.67
CA LYS A 3 60.93 10.88 17.66
C LYS A 3 61.55 9.65 16.96
N LEU A 4 61.23 8.41 17.35
CA LEU A 4 59.98 7.67 17.04
C LEU A 4 59.42 8.00 15.65
N LEU A 5 59.64 7.11 14.68
CA LEU A 5 58.71 6.91 13.58
C LEU A 5 58.65 5.42 13.24
N LEU A 6 57.77 4.72 13.96
CA LEU A 6 57.28 3.40 13.58
C LEU A 6 56.43 3.60 12.32
N LEU A 7 56.87 3.06 11.18
CA LEU A 7 56.13 3.12 9.93
C LEU A 7 54.98 2.09 10.01
N LEU A 8 53.89 2.52 10.65
CA LEU A 8 52.67 1.72 10.79
C LEU A 8 51.92 1.78 9.46
N VAL A 9 51.84 0.63 8.79
CA VAL A 9 51.03 0.40 7.60
C VAL A 9 49.56 0.57 8.00
N LEU A 10 49.04 1.77 7.83
CA LEU A 10 47.61 2.10 7.86
C LEU A 10 47.18 2.37 6.42
N THR A 11 47.12 1.32 5.60
CA THR A 11 46.18 1.31 4.48
C THR A 11 44.80 1.08 5.08
N PHE A 12 44.27 2.13 5.72
CA PHE A 12 42.84 2.25 5.95
C PHE A 12 42.23 2.35 4.56
N SER A 13 41.80 1.20 4.02
CA SER A 13 40.92 1.17 2.87
C SER A 13 39.72 2.01 3.26
N ILE A 14 39.69 3.26 2.78
CA ILE A 14 38.49 4.07 2.76
C ILE A 14 37.59 3.36 1.75
N THR A 15 36.88 2.32 2.20
CA THR A 15 35.63 1.94 1.57
C THR A 15 34.70 3.10 1.86
N CYS A 16 34.79 4.12 1.02
CA CYS A 16 33.75 5.11 0.87
C CYS A 16 32.54 4.30 0.45
N PHE A 17 31.70 3.93 1.42
CA PHE A 17 30.33 3.55 1.12
C PHE A 17 29.72 4.80 0.51
N ALA A 18 29.80 4.94 -0.81
CA ALA A 18 28.89 5.77 -1.55
C ALA A 18 27.52 5.13 -1.30
N GLN A 19 26.82 5.61 -0.26
CA GLN A 19 25.42 5.30 -0.11
C GLN A 19 24.75 5.95 -1.32
N GLU A 20 24.34 5.14 -2.30
CA GLU A 20 23.51 5.62 -3.39
C GLU A 20 22.30 6.31 -2.78
N GLU A 21 22.16 7.60 -3.08
CA GLU A 21 21.02 8.38 -2.63
C GLU A 21 19.78 7.82 -3.34
N LYS A 22 18.82 7.31 -2.56
CA LYS A 22 17.56 6.82 -3.12
C LYS A 22 16.88 7.98 -3.83
N TRP A 23 16.46 7.75 -5.07
CA TRP A 23 15.71 8.74 -5.83
C TRP A 23 14.43 9.15 -5.08
N SER A 24 14.06 10.43 -5.15
CA SER A 24 12.84 10.97 -4.56
C SER A 24 12.18 11.96 -5.51
N TYR A 25 10.88 12.21 -5.31
CA TYR A 25 10.11 13.11 -6.16
C TYR A 25 10.65 14.54 -6.09
N PRO A 26 11.04 15.16 -7.22
CA PRO A 26 11.72 16.45 -7.22
C PRO A 26 10.81 17.64 -6.88
N ILE A 27 9.50 17.49 -7.07
CA ILE A 27 8.50 18.53 -6.83
C ILE A 27 7.38 17.94 -5.99
N LEU A 28 7.16 18.52 -4.81
CA LEU A 28 6.23 18.00 -3.81
C LEU A 28 5.06 18.97 -3.55
N PRO A 29 3.88 18.46 -3.13
CA PRO A 29 2.76 19.29 -2.75
C PRO A 29 3.13 20.30 -1.66
N GLY A 30 2.64 21.53 -1.79
CA GLY A 30 2.94 22.63 -0.88
C GLY A 30 4.21 23.43 -1.20
N THR A 31 5.02 23.00 -2.19
CA THR A 31 6.15 23.79 -2.69
C THR A 31 5.70 24.86 -3.69
N GLU A 32 6.47 25.95 -3.85
CA GLU A 32 6.20 26.99 -4.86
C GLU A 32 6.14 26.40 -6.28
N ALA A 33 7.06 25.49 -6.61
CA ALA A 33 7.09 24.82 -7.91
C ALA A 33 5.84 23.97 -8.17
N TRP A 34 5.29 23.31 -7.13
CA TRP A 34 4.03 22.56 -7.27
C TRP A 34 2.80 23.45 -7.44
N ILE A 35 2.78 24.58 -6.74
CA ILE A 35 1.70 25.57 -6.82
C ILE A 35 1.69 26.24 -8.21
N ALA A 36 2.85 26.37 -8.85
CA ALA A 36 3.00 26.99 -10.17
C ALA A 36 2.49 26.14 -11.36
N PHE A 37 2.09 24.89 -11.15
CA PHE A 37 1.46 24.09 -12.21
C PHE A 37 0.05 24.59 -12.53
N ASP A 38 -0.22 24.86 -13.80
CA ASP A 38 -1.50 25.36 -14.31
C ASP A 38 -2.52 24.23 -14.47
N THR A 39 -2.06 23.00 -14.72
CA THR A 39 -2.93 21.86 -15.02
C THR A 39 -2.66 20.64 -14.13
N TYR A 40 -3.67 19.79 -13.96
CA TYR A 40 -3.50 18.50 -13.31
C TYR A 40 -2.50 17.60 -14.04
N GLN A 41 -2.48 17.64 -15.37
CA GLN A 41 -1.57 16.83 -16.17
C GLN A 41 -0.10 17.20 -15.93
N GLU A 42 0.22 18.47 -15.68
CA GLU A 42 1.57 18.88 -15.32
C GLU A 42 2.01 18.28 -13.98
N LYS A 43 1.10 18.21 -12.99
CA LYS A 43 1.38 17.51 -11.72
C LYS A 43 1.63 16.02 -11.95
N VAL A 44 0.80 15.37 -12.76
CA VAL A 44 1.01 13.95 -13.14
C VAL A 44 2.36 13.75 -13.83
N ASN A 45 2.73 14.63 -14.75
CA ASN A 45 4.01 14.57 -15.47
C ASN A 45 5.20 14.76 -14.53
N ALA A 46 5.10 15.69 -13.57
CA ALA A 46 6.14 15.93 -12.56
C ALA A 46 6.35 14.75 -11.61
N CYS A 47 5.37 13.86 -11.50
CA CYS A 47 5.45 12.67 -10.65
C CYS A 47 5.89 11.41 -11.41
N GLN A 48 6.18 11.46 -12.71
CA GLN A 48 6.70 10.28 -13.42
C GLN A 48 8.13 9.96 -12.96
N ILE A 49 8.41 8.68 -12.72
CA ILE A 49 9.74 8.21 -12.36
C ILE A 49 10.57 8.04 -13.65
N PRO A 50 11.83 8.53 -13.71
CA PRO A 50 12.70 8.26 -14.85
C PRO A 50 12.89 6.76 -15.13
N GLU A 51 12.99 6.39 -16.41
CA GLU A 51 13.04 4.98 -16.83
C GLU A 51 14.27 4.21 -16.29
N ASP A 52 15.40 4.90 -16.17
CA ASP A 52 16.62 4.36 -15.58
C ASP A 52 16.42 4.08 -14.08
N VAL A 53 15.77 4.99 -13.36
CA VAL A 53 15.41 4.81 -11.95
C VAL A 53 14.43 3.65 -11.79
N LEU A 54 13.40 3.55 -12.64
CA LEU A 54 12.45 2.44 -12.61
C LEU A 54 13.15 1.08 -12.75
N LYS A 55 14.18 0.97 -13.59
CA LYS A 55 14.87 -0.33 -13.83
C LYS A 55 15.88 -0.71 -12.77
N THR A 56 16.48 0.27 -12.09
CA THR A 56 17.54 0.03 -11.10
C THR A 56 17.00 -0.03 -9.67
N THR A 57 15.85 0.57 -9.40
CA THR A 57 15.22 0.59 -8.06
C THR A 57 14.72 -0.82 -7.69
N SER A 58 15.02 -1.29 -6.47
CA SER A 58 14.54 -2.57 -5.95
C SER A 58 13.01 -2.62 -5.86
N THR A 59 12.37 -3.80 -5.77
CA THR A 59 10.90 -3.90 -5.72
C THR A 59 10.32 -3.29 -4.45
N SER A 60 11.00 -3.46 -3.32
CA SER A 60 10.62 -2.81 -2.06
C SER A 60 10.73 -1.29 -2.16
N ASP A 61 11.83 -0.77 -2.71
CA ASP A 61 12.00 0.68 -2.89
C ASP A 61 11.01 1.27 -3.91
N LEU A 62 10.66 0.52 -4.96
CA LEU A 62 9.65 0.97 -5.92
C LEU A 62 8.25 1.00 -5.28
N LEU A 63 7.95 0.06 -4.36
CA LEU A 63 6.72 0.13 -3.56
C LEU A 63 6.72 1.37 -2.66
N ASP A 64 7.84 1.71 -2.03
CA ASP A 64 7.99 2.96 -1.28
C ASP A 64 7.68 4.18 -2.14
N LEU A 65 8.22 4.23 -3.36
CA LEU A 65 7.92 5.31 -4.31
C LEU A 65 6.44 5.33 -4.70
N CYS A 66 5.81 4.17 -4.90
CA CYS A 66 4.37 4.09 -5.17
C CYS A 66 3.53 4.63 -4.00
N LEU A 67 3.90 4.31 -2.76
CA LEU A 67 3.19 4.79 -1.57
C LEU A 67 3.52 6.25 -1.23
N ALA A 68 4.64 6.77 -1.72
CA ALA A 68 5.04 8.17 -1.60
C ALA A 68 4.64 9.01 -2.82
N TYR A 69 3.88 8.46 -3.77
CA TYR A 69 3.43 9.17 -4.97
C TYR A 69 2.68 10.47 -4.57
N PRO A 70 3.12 11.66 -5.03
CA PRO A 70 2.57 12.93 -4.55
C PRO A 70 1.06 13.13 -4.73
N LEU A 71 0.46 12.44 -5.70
CA LEU A 71 -0.98 12.46 -5.98
C LEU A 71 -1.69 11.18 -5.50
N LEU A 72 -1.09 10.39 -4.60
CA LEU A 72 -1.66 9.10 -4.17
C LEU A 72 -3.06 9.26 -3.59
N LEU A 73 -3.31 10.34 -2.85
CA LEU A 73 -4.62 10.58 -2.23
C LEU A 73 -5.76 10.74 -3.24
N ASP A 74 -5.46 11.00 -4.52
CA ASP A 74 -6.48 11.06 -5.58
C ASP A 74 -7.25 9.74 -5.72
N ILE A 75 -6.67 8.60 -5.34
CA ILE A 75 -7.36 7.30 -5.34
C ILE A 75 -8.65 7.31 -4.51
N TYR A 76 -8.74 8.20 -3.52
CA TYR A 76 -9.89 8.31 -2.62
C TYR A 76 -10.91 9.35 -3.09
N ALA A 77 -10.66 10.07 -4.19
CA ALA A 77 -11.55 11.09 -4.74
C ALA A 77 -12.62 10.52 -5.69
N PHE A 78 -12.79 9.20 -5.74
CA PHE A 78 -13.71 8.47 -6.62
C PHE A 78 -14.85 7.82 -5.83
N ASN A 79 -15.98 7.61 -6.51
CA ASN A 79 -17.15 6.93 -5.92
C ASN A 79 -16.91 5.43 -5.74
N GLU A 80 -16.17 4.81 -6.66
CA GLU A 80 -15.79 3.40 -6.60
C GLU A 80 -14.27 3.32 -6.39
N MET A 81 -13.84 2.50 -5.44
CA MET A 81 -12.41 2.31 -5.16
C MET A 81 -11.66 1.75 -6.37
N SER A 82 -12.31 0.90 -7.17
CA SER A 82 -11.74 0.40 -8.41
C SER A 82 -11.44 1.51 -9.42
N ASP A 83 -12.27 2.55 -9.49
CA ASP A 83 -12.05 3.67 -10.40
C ASP A 83 -10.85 4.51 -9.96
N GLY A 84 -10.70 4.72 -8.65
CA GLY A 84 -9.53 5.39 -8.07
C GLY A 84 -8.22 4.64 -8.36
N PHE A 85 -8.19 3.32 -8.15
CA PHE A 85 -7.02 2.52 -8.51
C PHE A 85 -6.74 2.57 -10.02
N ASN A 86 -7.76 2.47 -10.87
CA ASN A 86 -7.60 2.51 -12.33
C ASN A 86 -7.05 3.86 -12.81
N ALA A 87 -7.50 4.98 -12.23
CA ALA A 87 -6.96 6.30 -12.53
C ALA A 87 -5.47 6.40 -12.13
N TYR A 88 -5.12 5.91 -10.93
CA TYR A 88 -3.74 5.85 -10.47
C TYR A 88 -2.86 4.99 -11.39
N TYR A 89 -3.32 3.79 -11.75
CA TYR A 89 -2.64 2.91 -12.70
C TYR A 89 -2.45 3.55 -14.08
N SER A 90 -3.45 4.28 -14.58
CA SER A 90 -3.39 4.96 -15.87
C SER A 90 -2.43 6.14 -15.86
N ASN A 91 -2.37 6.90 -14.76
CA ASN A 91 -1.63 8.15 -14.70
C ASN A 91 -0.17 7.99 -14.28
N PHE A 92 0.19 6.95 -13.53
CA PHE A 92 1.51 6.83 -12.91
C PHE A 92 2.32 5.63 -13.43
N ASN A 93 3.55 5.88 -13.91
CA ASN A 93 4.41 4.82 -14.43
C ASN A 93 4.99 3.88 -13.37
N GLY A 94 5.22 4.36 -12.14
CA GLY A 94 5.81 3.54 -11.08
C GLY A 94 4.94 2.35 -10.69
N ILE A 95 3.62 2.54 -10.53
CA ILE A 95 2.72 1.42 -10.21
C ILE A 95 2.63 0.42 -11.37
N ARG A 96 2.66 0.90 -12.62
CA ARG A 96 2.65 0.02 -13.80
C ARG A 96 3.91 -0.85 -13.83
N GLU A 97 5.08 -0.25 -13.64
CA GLU A 97 6.35 -0.97 -13.54
C GLU A 97 6.32 -1.96 -12.36
N PHE A 98 5.92 -1.50 -11.18
CA PHE A 98 5.83 -2.33 -9.97
C PHE A 98 5.02 -3.60 -10.21
N MET A 99 3.83 -3.47 -10.81
CA MET A 99 2.94 -4.60 -11.06
C MET A 99 3.45 -5.59 -12.12
N THR A 100 4.50 -5.24 -12.88
CA THR A 100 5.13 -6.18 -13.82
C THR A 100 6.17 -7.08 -13.15
N ARG A 101 6.60 -6.73 -11.93
CA ARG A 101 7.67 -7.45 -11.23
C ARG A 101 7.16 -8.72 -10.57
N THR A 102 7.93 -9.79 -10.69
CA THR A 102 7.53 -11.13 -10.21
C THR A 102 7.41 -11.23 -8.69
N ASP A 103 8.12 -10.37 -7.96
CA ASP A 103 8.16 -10.27 -6.50
C ASP A 103 7.28 -9.15 -5.93
N ALA A 104 6.51 -8.44 -6.77
CA ALA A 104 5.68 -7.29 -6.36
C ALA A 104 4.67 -7.64 -5.27
N VAL A 105 3.99 -8.77 -5.41
CA VAL A 105 2.99 -9.22 -4.42
C VAL A 105 3.67 -9.57 -3.10
N GLU A 106 4.86 -10.15 -3.13
CA GLU A 106 5.59 -10.47 -1.89
C GLU A 106 6.00 -9.19 -1.17
N ALA A 107 6.61 -8.24 -1.87
CA ALA A 107 6.98 -6.94 -1.30
C ALA A 107 5.78 -6.21 -0.69
N LEU A 108 4.61 -6.27 -1.35
CA LEU A 108 3.39 -5.66 -0.84
C LEU A 108 2.85 -6.35 0.42
N ARG A 109 2.97 -7.68 0.50
CA ARG A 109 2.57 -8.47 1.68
C ARG A 109 3.48 -8.22 2.87
N GLU A 110 4.79 -8.25 2.65
CA GLU A 110 5.80 -7.96 3.67
C GLU A 110 5.57 -6.56 4.24
N ARG A 111 5.42 -5.56 3.36
CA ARG A 111 5.09 -4.18 3.78
C ARG A 111 3.80 -4.12 4.60
N TYR A 112 2.73 -4.80 4.18
CA TYR A 112 1.50 -4.81 4.96
C TYR A 112 1.71 -5.41 6.36
N GLN A 113 2.45 -6.51 6.47
CA GLN A 113 2.75 -7.14 7.77
C GLN A 113 3.61 -6.24 8.67
N GLU A 114 4.58 -5.51 8.10
CA GLU A 114 5.35 -4.49 8.83
C GLU A 114 4.43 -3.40 9.39
N GLU A 115 3.52 -2.86 8.58
CA GLU A 115 2.55 -1.84 9.03
C GLU A 115 1.65 -2.36 10.17
N LEU A 116 1.22 -3.63 10.10
CA LEU A 116 0.45 -4.27 11.18
C LEU A 116 1.26 -4.47 12.46
N GLY A 117 2.55 -4.76 12.32
CA GLY A 117 3.49 -4.95 13.45
C GLY A 117 3.77 -3.66 14.22
N GLN A 118 3.78 -2.51 13.53
CA GLN A 118 4.03 -1.21 14.14
C GLN A 118 2.77 -0.43 14.53
N GLN A 119 1.57 -0.94 14.23
CA GLN A 119 0.32 -0.20 14.45
C GLN A 119 0.16 0.28 15.89
N GLU A 120 0.28 -0.64 16.85
CA GLU A 120 0.03 -0.34 18.27
C GLU A 120 1.03 0.68 18.79
N SER A 121 2.33 0.49 18.48
CA SER A 121 3.38 1.40 18.92
C SER A 121 3.24 2.79 18.30
N LEU A 122 2.84 2.89 17.02
CA LEU A 122 2.64 4.16 16.34
C LEU A 122 1.40 4.89 16.85
N LEU A 123 0.25 4.22 16.94
CA LEU A 123 -1.02 4.87 17.25
C LEU A 123 -1.15 5.25 18.74
N ASN A 124 -0.53 4.49 19.64
CA ASN A 124 -0.53 4.79 21.08
C ASN A 124 0.59 5.74 21.50
N ASN A 125 1.51 6.09 20.61
CA ASN A 125 2.58 7.03 20.92
C ASN A 125 2.03 8.47 21.02
N ALA A 126 2.28 9.10 22.17
CA ALA A 126 1.83 10.45 22.48
C ALA A 126 2.58 11.56 21.71
N VAL A 127 3.77 11.24 21.16
CA VAL A 127 4.57 12.17 20.35
C VAL A 127 4.11 12.18 18.90
N VAL A 128 3.48 11.10 18.42
CA VAL A 128 2.97 11.02 17.05
C VAL A 128 1.75 11.92 16.91
N THR A 129 1.83 12.85 15.96
CA THR A 129 0.81 13.85 15.66
C THR A 129 -0.42 13.21 15.00
N LEU A 130 -1.54 13.93 15.00
CA LEU A 130 -2.76 13.49 14.28
C LEU A 130 -2.52 13.39 12.77
N ILE A 131 -1.64 14.22 12.21
CA ILE A 131 -1.28 14.18 10.79
C ILE A 131 -0.54 12.87 10.49
N GLU A 132 0.48 12.53 11.27
CA GLU A 132 1.22 11.27 11.08
C GLU A 132 0.34 10.04 11.27
N LYS A 133 -0.64 10.07 12.19
CA LYS A 133 -1.64 9.01 12.32
C LYS A 133 -2.55 8.94 11.10
N GLY A 134 -2.97 10.08 10.55
CA GLY A 134 -3.73 10.15 9.31
C GLY A 134 -2.96 9.56 8.13
N ASP A 135 -1.69 9.93 7.97
CA ASP A 135 -0.81 9.42 6.92
C ASP A 135 -0.63 7.90 7.03
N TYR A 136 -0.51 7.38 8.26
CA TYR A 136 -0.51 5.94 8.51
C TYR A 136 -1.81 5.27 8.04
N VAL A 137 -2.98 5.83 8.39
CA VAL A 137 -4.28 5.30 7.95
C VAL A 137 -4.36 5.28 6.42
N PHE A 138 -4.03 6.39 5.75
CA PHE A 138 -4.09 6.46 4.29
C PHE A 138 -3.14 5.48 3.60
N ARG A 139 -1.93 5.31 4.16
CA ARG A 139 -0.95 4.36 3.62
C ARG A 139 -1.40 2.92 3.78
N VAL A 140 -1.89 2.53 4.97
CA VAL A 140 -2.44 1.18 5.20
C VAL A 140 -3.62 0.92 4.26
N SER A 141 -4.55 1.88 4.12
CA SER A 141 -5.68 1.74 3.20
C SER A 141 -5.23 1.61 1.74
N ALA A 142 -4.17 2.31 1.32
CA ALA A 142 -3.65 2.19 -0.05
C ALA A 142 -3.05 0.80 -0.29
N ILE A 143 -2.28 0.29 0.68
CA ILE A 143 -1.71 -1.07 0.62
C ILE A 143 -2.82 -2.12 0.52
N GLU A 144 -3.89 -2.00 1.31
CA GLU A 144 -5.03 -2.92 1.25
C GLU A 144 -5.75 -2.84 -0.10
N MET A 145 -5.99 -1.64 -0.61
CA MET A 145 -6.56 -1.45 -1.95
C MET A 145 -5.70 -2.12 -3.03
N PHE A 146 -4.37 -2.00 -2.93
CA PHE A 146 -3.45 -2.65 -3.87
C PHE A 146 -3.51 -4.17 -3.73
N LEU A 147 -3.54 -4.72 -2.51
CA LEU A 147 -3.72 -6.16 -2.28
C LEU A 147 -5.06 -6.65 -2.85
N GLY A 148 -6.12 -5.85 -2.78
CA GLY A 148 -7.43 -6.15 -3.35
C GLY A 148 -7.53 -6.09 -4.86
N CYS A 149 -6.55 -5.48 -5.53
CA CYS A 149 -6.59 -5.20 -6.95
C CYS A 149 -6.65 -6.48 -7.80
N PRO A 150 -7.67 -6.68 -8.66
CA PRO A 150 -7.81 -7.88 -9.49
C PRO A 150 -6.58 -8.21 -10.34
N GLN A 151 -5.87 -7.19 -10.82
CA GLN A 151 -4.67 -7.31 -11.63
C GLN A 151 -3.54 -8.01 -10.88
N LEU A 152 -3.29 -7.64 -9.60
CA LEU A 152 -2.30 -8.29 -8.74
C LEU A 152 -2.74 -9.68 -8.25
N GLN A 153 -4.06 -9.91 -8.17
CA GLN A 153 -4.63 -11.20 -7.74
C GLN A 153 -4.71 -12.25 -8.85
N SER A 154 -4.55 -11.86 -10.12
CA SER A 154 -4.90 -12.69 -11.27
C SER A 154 -4.11 -14.00 -11.37
N ASN A 155 -2.83 -14.00 -10.93
CA ASN A 155 -1.87 -15.10 -11.10
C ASN A 155 -1.42 -15.75 -9.78
N LEU A 156 -2.08 -15.44 -8.66
CA LEU A 156 -1.68 -15.96 -7.35
C LEU A 156 -2.25 -17.36 -7.09
N SER A 157 -1.50 -18.15 -6.31
CA SER A 157 -1.99 -19.43 -5.81
C SER A 157 -3.10 -19.23 -4.77
N SER A 158 -4.03 -20.18 -4.67
CA SER A 158 -5.10 -20.11 -3.67
C SER A 158 -4.56 -20.06 -2.24
N SER A 159 -3.44 -20.73 -1.95
CA SER A 159 -2.79 -20.64 -0.64
C SER A 159 -2.27 -19.23 -0.33
N THR A 160 -1.62 -18.58 -1.30
CA THR A 160 -1.15 -17.19 -1.15
C THR A 160 -2.34 -16.26 -0.94
N GLN A 161 -3.43 -16.43 -1.71
CA GLN A 161 -4.63 -15.62 -1.57
C GLN A 161 -5.30 -15.79 -0.20
N LYS A 162 -5.43 -17.02 0.30
CA LYS A 162 -5.93 -17.30 1.65
C LYS A 162 -5.05 -16.67 2.73
N GLU A 163 -3.74 -16.67 2.55
CA GLU A 163 -2.81 -16.01 3.48
C GLU A 163 -2.99 -14.49 3.49
N ILE A 164 -3.20 -13.86 2.32
CA ILE A 164 -3.53 -12.45 2.23
C ILE A 164 -4.85 -12.16 2.96
N VAL A 165 -5.90 -12.97 2.75
CA VAL A 165 -7.18 -12.82 3.46
C VAL A 165 -6.99 -12.92 4.97
N LYS A 166 -6.16 -13.86 5.45
CA LYS A 166 -5.83 -13.99 6.87
C LYS A 166 -5.19 -12.72 7.42
N ASN A 167 -4.18 -12.18 6.74
CA ASN A 167 -3.53 -10.93 7.18
C ASN A 167 -4.50 -9.74 7.13
N LEU A 168 -5.38 -9.66 6.12
CA LEU A 168 -6.42 -8.63 6.04
C LEU A 168 -7.41 -8.72 7.20
N LEU A 169 -7.84 -9.93 7.59
CA LEU A 169 -8.68 -10.13 8.78
C LEU A 169 -7.97 -9.68 10.07
N THR A 170 -6.71 -10.05 10.25
CA THR A 170 -5.91 -9.56 11.40
C THR A 170 -5.80 -8.04 11.42
N GLY A 171 -5.58 -7.40 10.26
CA GLY A 171 -5.58 -5.94 10.18
C GLY A 171 -6.94 -5.32 10.47
N TYR A 172 -8.02 -5.94 10.02
CA TYR A 172 -9.39 -5.51 10.32
C TYR A 172 -9.68 -5.55 11.83
N GLU A 173 -9.29 -6.63 12.51
CA GLU A 173 -9.38 -6.76 13.97
C GLU A 173 -8.57 -5.69 14.70
N LYS A 174 -7.31 -5.48 14.31
CA LYS A 174 -6.45 -4.41 14.86
C LYS A 174 -7.06 -3.02 14.69
N LYS A 175 -7.75 -2.75 13.57
CA LYS A 175 -8.43 -1.46 13.34
C LYS A 175 -9.58 -1.24 14.33
N HIS A 176 -10.31 -2.29 14.70
CA HIS A 176 -11.35 -2.23 15.75
C HIS A 176 -10.80 -1.95 17.14
N GLU A 177 -9.54 -2.29 17.40
CA GLU A 177 -8.86 -1.91 18.65
C GLU A 177 -8.46 -0.42 18.67
N SER A 178 -8.49 0.25 17.51
CA SER A 178 -7.98 1.61 17.30
C SER A 178 -9.02 2.55 16.67
N LEU A 179 -10.30 2.42 17.07
CA LEU A 179 -11.43 3.18 16.53
C LEU A 179 -11.35 4.71 16.70
N SER A 180 -10.48 5.21 17.58
CA SER A 180 -10.21 6.64 17.72
C SER A 180 -9.49 7.24 16.50
N VAL A 181 -8.86 6.40 15.68
CA VAL A 181 -8.09 6.78 14.50
C VAL A 181 -8.69 6.16 13.24
N PHE A 182 -8.99 4.86 13.28
CA PHE A 182 -9.60 4.16 12.14
C PHE A 182 -11.12 4.34 12.15
N THR A 183 -11.61 5.04 11.13
CA THR A 183 -13.04 5.18 10.82
C THR A 183 -13.24 5.17 9.30
N GLY A 184 -14.49 4.99 8.84
CA GLY A 184 -14.88 5.13 7.44
C GLY A 184 -13.93 4.43 6.46
N LEU A 185 -13.17 5.23 5.69
CA LEU A 185 -12.20 4.77 4.69
C LEU A 185 -11.22 3.71 5.23
N GLY A 186 -10.82 3.82 6.49
CA GLY A 186 -9.90 2.89 7.13
C GLY A 186 -10.39 1.45 7.13
N PHE A 187 -11.69 1.21 7.16
CA PHE A 187 -12.27 -0.14 7.04
C PHE A 187 -12.62 -0.51 5.60
N HIS A 188 -12.97 0.50 4.80
CA HIS A 188 -13.48 0.31 3.44
C HIS A 188 -12.48 -0.38 2.50
N ALA A 189 -11.21 0.03 2.53
CA ALA A 189 -10.18 -0.58 1.71
C ALA A 189 -9.94 -2.07 2.04
N ASN A 190 -9.99 -2.40 3.34
CA ASN A 190 -9.88 -3.77 3.80
C ASN A 190 -11.05 -4.64 3.32
N VAL A 191 -12.28 -4.15 3.45
CA VAL A 191 -13.50 -4.83 3.00
C VAL A 191 -13.48 -5.04 1.49
N TYR A 192 -13.14 -4.00 0.72
CA TYR A 192 -12.94 -4.10 -0.73
C TYR A 192 -11.93 -5.19 -1.10
N ALA A 193 -10.78 -5.21 -0.42
CA ALA A 193 -9.72 -6.16 -0.71
C ALA A 193 -10.16 -7.60 -0.45
N ARG A 194 -10.77 -7.85 0.72
CA ARG A 194 -11.29 -9.18 1.05
C ARG A 194 -12.36 -9.62 0.06
N ALA A 195 -13.32 -8.75 -0.29
CA ALA A 195 -14.37 -9.07 -1.26
C ALA A 195 -13.79 -9.50 -2.61
N ASN A 196 -12.80 -8.77 -3.14
CA ASN A 196 -12.18 -9.10 -4.42
C ASN A 196 -11.39 -10.42 -4.37
N ILE A 197 -10.64 -10.67 -3.30
CA ILE A 197 -9.88 -11.91 -3.16
C ILE A 197 -10.81 -13.12 -2.97
N VAL A 198 -11.85 -12.99 -2.14
CA VAL A 198 -12.89 -14.02 -1.96
C VAL A 198 -13.56 -14.36 -3.29
N ASN A 199 -13.95 -13.34 -4.06
CA ASN A 199 -14.56 -13.53 -5.37
C ASN A 199 -13.60 -14.19 -6.36
N LYS A 200 -12.30 -13.90 -6.28
CA LYS A 200 -11.28 -14.53 -7.12
C LYS A 200 -11.05 -16.00 -6.74
N LEU A 201 -11.10 -16.33 -5.44
CA LEU A 201 -10.97 -17.70 -4.93
C LEU A 201 -12.16 -18.56 -5.36
N ASP A 202 -13.38 -18.09 -5.11
CA ASP A 202 -14.62 -18.74 -5.54
C ASP A 202 -15.75 -17.69 -5.64
N PRO A 203 -16.14 -17.27 -6.86
CA PRO A 203 -17.23 -16.31 -7.06
C PRO A 203 -18.57 -16.80 -6.49
N THR A 204 -18.78 -18.11 -6.38
CA THR A 204 -20.05 -18.66 -5.90
C THR A 204 -20.33 -18.35 -4.43
N LEU A 205 -19.29 -18.06 -3.65
CA LEU A 205 -19.41 -17.68 -2.25
C LEU A 205 -20.21 -16.39 -2.09
N LEU A 206 -19.90 -15.36 -2.88
CA LEU A 206 -20.64 -14.09 -2.87
C LEU A 206 -22.01 -14.22 -3.54
N LEU A 207 -22.15 -15.02 -4.60
CA LEU A 207 -23.44 -15.21 -5.29
C LEU A 207 -24.48 -15.93 -4.43
N LYS A 208 -24.05 -16.85 -3.56
CA LYS A 208 -24.91 -17.59 -2.63
C LYS A 208 -25.23 -16.81 -1.35
N ALA A 209 -24.64 -15.63 -1.16
CA ALA A 209 -24.88 -14.78 -0.02
C ALA A 209 -26.37 -14.44 0.13
N LYS A 210 -26.79 -14.35 1.40
CA LYS A 210 -28.13 -13.91 1.82
C LYS A 210 -28.32 -12.45 1.45
N ASN A 211 -27.34 -11.59 1.74
CA ASN A 211 -27.38 -10.20 1.39
C ASN A 211 -27.11 -9.99 -0.10
N LYS A 212 -28.12 -9.51 -0.82
CA LYS A 212 -28.03 -9.28 -2.27
C LYS A 212 -27.16 -8.07 -2.65
N ASN A 213 -26.78 -7.24 -1.68
CA ASN A 213 -25.89 -6.12 -1.89
C ASN A 213 -24.41 -6.48 -1.73
N ILE A 214 -24.05 -7.71 -1.31
CA ILE A 214 -22.65 -8.07 -1.01
C ILE A 214 -21.70 -7.86 -2.20
N THR A 215 -22.20 -8.00 -3.43
CA THR A 215 -21.38 -7.82 -4.64
C THR A 215 -20.98 -6.35 -4.87
N ARG A 216 -21.63 -5.39 -4.18
CA ARG A 216 -21.21 -3.97 -4.20
C ARG A 216 -19.85 -3.76 -3.52
N LEU A 217 -19.48 -4.64 -2.59
CA LEU A 217 -18.17 -4.61 -1.93
C LEU A 217 -17.01 -4.80 -2.93
N LEU A 218 -17.25 -5.49 -4.05
CA LEU A 218 -16.27 -5.66 -5.13
C LEU A 218 -15.84 -4.35 -5.79
N LYS A 219 -16.70 -3.33 -5.73
CA LYS A 219 -16.43 -1.99 -6.27
C LYS A 219 -15.90 -1.04 -5.19
N GLY A 220 -15.89 -1.46 -3.93
CA GLY A 220 -15.65 -0.57 -2.80
C GLY A 220 -16.73 0.51 -2.78
N VAL A 221 -17.99 0.09 -2.63
CA VAL A 221 -19.14 1.02 -2.54
C VAL A 221 -20.09 0.55 -1.45
N ASN A 222 -20.38 1.43 -0.49
CA ASN A 222 -21.39 1.26 0.57
C ASN A 222 -21.26 -0.08 1.33
N ASP A 223 -20.42 -0.07 2.36
CA ASP A 223 -20.25 -1.18 3.30
C ASP A 223 -21.44 -1.26 4.27
N ASP A 224 -22.60 -1.70 3.78
CA ASP A 224 -23.71 -1.98 4.67
C ASP A 224 -23.31 -3.12 5.65
N ALA A 225 -23.67 -2.95 6.92
CA ALA A 225 -23.21 -3.83 7.99
C ALA A 225 -23.53 -5.31 7.73
N GLY A 226 -24.67 -5.60 7.09
CA GLY A 226 -25.05 -6.98 6.76
C GLY A 226 -24.16 -7.60 5.69
N SER A 227 -23.75 -6.84 4.68
CA SER A 227 -22.81 -7.32 3.65
C SER A 227 -21.42 -7.56 4.24
N VAL A 228 -20.97 -6.68 5.13
CA VAL A 228 -19.68 -6.83 5.82
C VAL A 228 -19.68 -8.05 6.73
N GLU A 229 -20.73 -8.25 7.54
CA GLU A 229 -20.84 -9.41 8.45
C GLU A 229 -20.82 -10.73 7.66
N GLU A 230 -21.52 -10.80 6.53
CA GLU A 230 -21.52 -12.01 5.69
C GLU A 230 -20.16 -12.23 5.01
N LEU A 231 -19.48 -11.16 4.57
CA LEU A 231 -18.11 -11.26 4.06
C LEU A 231 -17.13 -11.72 5.14
N ASP A 232 -17.27 -11.26 6.39
CA ASP A 232 -16.46 -11.71 7.53
C ASP A 232 -16.63 -13.23 7.72
N GLN A 233 -17.87 -13.73 7.76
CA GLN A 233 -18.17 -15.16 7.90
C GLN A 233 -17.52 -16.00 6.78
N ILE A 234 -17.65 -15.56 5.52
CA ILE A 234 -17.03 -16.22 4.37
C ILE A 234 -15.49 -16.19 4.47
N SER A 235 -14.93 -15.06 4.86
CA SER A 235 -13.47 -14.90 4.98
C SER A 235 -12.91 -15.83 6.06
N TYR A 236 -13.56 -15.91 7.23
CA TYR A 236 -13.15 -16.81 8.30
C TYR A 236 -13.32 -18.29 7.95
N SER A 237 -14.30 -18.68 7.13
CA SER A 237 -14.41 -20.07 6.67
C SER A 237 -13.28 -20.44 5.72
N LEU A 238 -12.90 -19.54 4.81
CA LEU A 238 -11.84 -19.78 3.83
C LEU A 238 -10.45 -20.02 4.44
N ILE A 239 -10.13 -19.36 5.56
CA ILE A 239 -8.82 -19.47 6.21
C ILE A 239 -8.72 -20.60 7.24
N LYS A 240 -9.84 -21.28 7.56
CA LYS A 240 -9.86 -22.45 8.44
C LYS A 240 -9.56 -23.76 7.70
N GLU A 241 -9.75 -23.77 6.39
CA GLU A 241 -9.48 -24.87 5.46
C GLU A 241 -8.09 -24.77 4.82
#